data_AF-A0A2N2T982-F1
#
_entry.id   AF-A0A2N2T982-F1
#
_cell.length_a   1.000
_cell.length_b   1.000
_cell.length_c   1.000
_cell.angle_alpha   90.00
_cell.angle_beta   90.00
_cell.angle_gamma   90.00
#
_symmetry.space_group_name_H-M   'P 1'
#
loop_
_entity.id
_entity.type
_entity.pdbx_description
1 polymer ?
#
loop_
_entity_poly.entity_id
_entity_poly.type
_entity_poly.pdbx_seq_one_letter_code
_entity_poly.pdbx_strand_id
1 'polypeptide(L)' 'LPDNLTGNPQVRCLVRLLPTGEVQSVRVTQSSGNAAYDDAVVRAIEKSSPLPLPSDREARAAFVPELSFVHRPKE' A
#
# COMPACT_ATOMS: atom_id res chain seq x y z
N LEU A 1 -0.99 16.03 10.84
CA LEU A 1 -0.13 14.83 10.96
C LEU A 1 0.06 14.53 12.44
N PRO A 2 0.06 13.27 12.90
CA PRO A 2 0.39 12.99 14.31
C PRO A 2 1.80 13.50 14.61
N ASP A 3 1.97 14.14 15.77
CA ASP A 3 3.18 14.87 16.20
C ASP A 3 4.45 13.99 16.33
N ASN A 4 4.29 12.68 16.14
CA ASN A 4 5.32 11.66 16.32
C ASN A 4 6.00 11.25 14.98
N LEU A 5 5.69 11.93 13.87
CA LEU A 5 6.30 11.67 12.55
C LEU A 5 7.45 12.67 12.32
N THR A 6 8.57 12.47 12.98
CA THR A 6 9.79 13.28 12.78
C THR A 6 10.57 12.77 11.57
N GLY A 7 10.80 13.62 10.56
CA GLY A 7 11.44 13.24 9.29
C GLY A 7 10.44 12.61 8.30
N ASN A 8 10.73 12.63 7.00
CA ASN A 8 9.88 12.10 5.92
C ASN A 8 9.66 10.58 6.08
N PRO A 9 8.62 10.13 6.82
CA PRO A 9 8.46 8.75 7.20
C PRO A 9 7.93 7.99 5.99
N GLN A 10 8.74 7.08 5.45
CA GLN A 10 8.33 6.25 4.33
C GLN A 10 7.91 4.88 4.84
N VAL A 11 6.65 4.51 4.61
CA VAL A 11 6.20 3.12 4.79
C VAL A 11 6.16 2.45 3.43
N ARG A 12 6.69 1.22 3.37
CA ARG A 12 6.58 0.35 2.20
C ARG A 12 5.72 -0.84 2.55
N CYS A 13 4.69 -1.07 1.73
CA CYS A 13 3.79 -2.19 1.87
C CYS A 13 3.84 -3.04 0.59
N LEU A 14 3.84 -4.35 0.75
CA LEU A 14 3.63 -5.31 -0.32
C LEU A 14 2.18 -5.77 -0.26
N VAL A 15 1.46 -5.53 -1.34
CA VAL A 15 0.03 -5.85 -1.49
C VAL A 15 -0.07 -7.01 -2.46
N ARG A 16 -0.67 -8.11 -2.02
CA ARG A 16 -1.03 -9.21 -2.91
C ARG A 16 -2.42 -8.96 -3.48
N LEU A 17 -2.52 -9.04 -4.80
CA LEU A 17 -3.74 -8.77 -5.54
C LEU A 17 -4.12 -10.00 -6.36
N LEU A 18 -5.42 -10.28 -6.40
CA LEU A 18 -5.98 -11.23 -7.35
C LEU A 18 -6.01 -10.61 -8.76
N PRO A 19 -6.07 -11.43 -9.82
CA PRO A 19 -6.25 -10.94 -11.19
C PRO A 19 -7.51 -10.08 -11.41
N THR A 20 -8.46 -10.15 -10.47
CA THR A 20 -9.70 -9.37 -10.39
C THR A 20 -9.51 -7.98 -9.78
N GLY A 21 -8.37 -7.72 -9.11
CA GLY A 21 -8.07 -6.45 -8.43
C GLY A 21 -8.34 -6.46 -6.93
N GLU A 22 -8.86 -7.56 -6.41
CA GLU A 22 -9.13 -7.73 -4.98
C GLU A 22 -7.83 -7.88 -4.19
N VAL A 23 -7.76 -7.21 -3.04
CA VAL A 23 -6.64 -7.32 -2.10
C VAL A 23 -6.74 -8.67 -1.37
N GLN A 24 -5.76 -9.54 -1.62
CA GLN A 24 -5.63 -10.82 -0.94
C GLN A 24 -4.92 -10.67 0.41
N SER A 25 -3.85 -9.87 0.48
CA SER A 25 -3.11 -9.62 1.73
C SER A 25 -2.25 -8.38 1.63
N VAL A 26 -2.02 -7.69 2.74
CA VAL A 26 -1.10 -6.55 2.84
C VAL A 26 -0.02 -6.86 3.87
N ARG A 27 1.24 -6.59 3.54
CA ARG A 27 2.38 -6.74 4.47
C ARG A 27 3.25 -5.50 4.44
N VAL A 28 3.58 -4.96 5.61
CA VAL A 28 4.59 -3.90 5.72
C VAL A 28 5.98 -4.51 5.54
N THR A 29 6.71 -4.09 4.51
CA THR A 29 8.10 -4.51 4.24
C THR A 29 9.11 -3.53 4.83
N GLN A 30 8.71 -2.27 5.00
CA GLN A 30 9.51 -1.24 5.67
C GLN A 30 8.57 -0.36 6.49
N SER A 31 8.75 -0.37 7.81
CA SER A 31 7.98 0.47 8.74
C SER A 31 8.38 1.94 8.59
N SER A 32 7.41 2.84 8.75
CA SER A 32 7.67 4.28 8.85
C SER A 32 8.35 4.69 10.16
N GLY A 33 8.46 3.79 11.13
CA GLY A 33 8.83 4.12 12.51
C GLY A 33 7.63 4.48 13.40
N ASN A 34 6.42 4.56 12.85
CA ASN A 34 5.18 4.78 13.61
C ASN A 34 4.16 3.67 13.33
N ALA A 35 3.96 2.79 14.32
CA ALA A 35 3.05 1.66 14.20
C ALA A 35 1.59 2.07 13.92
N ALA A 36 1.12 3.19 14.48
CA ALA A 36 -0.24 3.67 14.25
C ALA A 36 -0.43 4.16 12.81
N TYR A 37 0.62 4.75 12.22
CA TYR A 37 0.61 5.16 10.81
C TYR A 37 0.67 3.94 9.89
N ASP A 38 1.55 2.99 10.17
CA ASP A 38 1.66 1.75 9.39
C ASP A 38 0.32 0.99 9.37
N ASP A 39 -0.33 0.83 10.53
CA ASP A 39 -1.66 0.20 10.65
C ASP A 39 -2.74 0.99 9.89
N ALA A 40 -2.74 2.32 9.97
CA ALA A 40 -3.66 3.15 9.19
C ALA A 40 -3.48 2.95 7.67
N VAL A 41 -2.24 2.85 7.20
CA VAL A 41 -1.92 2.61 5.79
C VAL A 41 -2.37 1.21 5.35
N VAL A 42 -2.09 0.18 6.15
CA VAL A 42 -2.56 -1.19 5.88
C VAL A 42 -4.08 -1.22 5.74
N ARG A 43 -4.80 -0.66 6.71
CA ARG A 43 -6.27 -0.58 6.69
C ARG A 43 -6.80 0.22 5.50
N ALA A 44 -6.13 1.29 5.10
CA ALA A 44 -6.53 2.08 3.95
C ALA A 44 -6.40 1.29 2.63
N ILE A 45 -5.33 0.51 2.49
CA ILE A 45 -5.13 -0.38 1.34
C ILE A 45 -6.23 -1.45 1.30
N GLU A 46 -6.50 -2.11 2.43
CA GLU A 46 -7.55 -3.13 2.52
C GLU A 46 -8.93 -2.57 2.17
N LYS A 47 -9.26 -1.38 2.68
CA LYS A 47 -10.53 -0.69 2.38
C LYS A 47 -10.64 -0.21 0.94
N SER A 48 -9.51 -0.07 0.24
CA SER A 48 -9.48 0.32 -1.17
C SER A 48 -9.69 -0.88 -2.10
N SER A 49 -9.91 -2.09 -1.57
CA SER A 49 -10.28 -3.27 -2.36
C SER A 49 -11.69 -3.12 -2.97
N PRO A 50 -11.89 -3.43 -4.26
CA PRO A 50 -10.86 -3.81 -5.23
C PRO A 50 -10.08 -2.58 -5.72
N LEU A 51 -8.75 -2.72 -5.83
CA LEU A 51 -7.92 -1.64 -6.36
C LEU A 51 -8.20 -1.42 -7.85
N PRO A 52 -8.16 -0.17 -8.33
CA PRO A 52 -8.33 0.12 -9.74
C PRO A 52 -7.19 -0.52 -10.54
N LEU A 53 -7.52 -1.52 -11.34
CA LEU A 53 -6.57 -2.14 -12.27
C LEU A 53 -6.58 -1.40 -13.61
N PRO A 54 -5.42 -1.29 -14.29
CA PRO A 54 -5.37 -0.81 -15.65
C PRO A 54 -6.24 -1.65 -16.58
N SER A 55 -6.91 -1.00 -17.54
CA SER A 55 -7.62 -1.69 -18.63
C SER A 55 -6.64 -2.37 -19.60
N ASP A 56 -5.44 -1.83 -19.74
CA ASP A 56 -4.37 -2.42 -20.54
C ASP A 56 -3.81 -3.69 -19.88
N ARG A 57 -3.73 -4.77 -20.67
CA ARG A 57 -3.34 -6.10 -20.18
C ARG A 57 -1.88 -6.14 -19.69
N GLU A 58 -0.97 -5.49 -20.40
CA GLU A 58 0.46 -5.45 -20.06
C GLU A 58 0.67 -4.61 -18.81
N ALA A 59 0.02 -3.45 -18.73
CA ALA A 59 0.05 -2.63 -17.54
C ALA A 59 -0.50 -3.41 -16.34
N ARG A 60 -1.62 -4.14 -16.48
CA ARG A 60 -2.18 -4.97 -15.40
C ARG A 60 -1.22 -6.05 -14.92
N ALA A 61 -0.43 -6.66 -15.80
CA ALA A 61 0.55 -7.67 -15.44
C ALA A 61 1.64 -7.14 -14.48
N ALA A 62 1.92 -5.83 -14.49
CA ALA A 62 2.86 -5.22 -13.56
C ALA A 62 2.29 -5.03 -12.13
N PHE A 63 0.99 -5.19 -11.92
CA PHE A 63 0.33 -5.03 -10.61
C PHE A 63 0.06 -6.37 -9.90
N VAL A 64 0.06 -7.50 -10.63
CA VAL A 64 -0.28 -8.83 -10.08
C VAL A 64 0.91 -9.80 -10.20
N PRO A 65 1.09 -10.74 -9.25
CA PRO A 65 0.29 -10.92 -8.03
C PRO A 65 0.70 -9.99 -6.88
N GLU A 66 1.82 -9.28 -6.99
CA GLU A 66 2.38 -8.44 -5.92
C GLU A 66 2.63 -7.01 -6.39
N LEU A 67 2.11 -6.04 -5.62
CA LEU A 67 2.26 -4.61 -5.83
C LEU A 67 3.01 -3.99 -4.65
N SER A 68 4.11 -3.30 -4.91
CA SER A 68 4.83 -2.51 -3.89
C SER A 68 4.22 -1.10 -3.79
N PHE A 69 3.53 -0.81 -2.69
CA PHE A 69 3.04 0.52 -2.35
C PHE A 69 4.07 1.26 -1.49
N VAL A 70 4.37 2.51 -1.84
CA VAL A 70 5.21 3.40 -1.04
C VAL A 70 4.38 4.61 -0.66
N HIS A 71 4.07 4.75 0.63
CA HIS A 71 3.36 5.91 1.12
C HIS A 71 4.34 6.87 1.79
N ARG A 72 4.25 8.15 1.38
CA ARG A 72 4.98 9.26 1.97
C ARG A 72 3.95 10.33 2.32
N PRO A 73 3.82 10.72 3.60
CA PRO A 73 3.01 11.86 3.94
C PRO A 73 3.70 13.10 3.38
N LYS A 74 3.03 13.81 2.46
CA LYS A 74 3.43 15.17 2.09
C LYS A 74 2.83 16.14 3.11
N GLU A 75 3.64 17.10 3.52
CA GLU A 75 3.21 18.30 4.25
C GLU A 75 2.13 19.08 3.50
#